data_AF-A0A136M4E4-F1
#
_entry.id   AF-A0A136M4E4-F1
#
_cell.length_a   1.000
_cell.length_b   1.000
_cell.length_c   1.000
_cell.angle_alpha   90.00
_cell.angle_beta   90.00
_cell.angle_gamma   90.00
#
_symmetry.space_group_name_H-M   'P 1'
#
loop_
_entity.id
_entity.type
_entity.pdbx_description
1 polymer ?
#
loop_
_entity_poly.entity_id
_entity_poly.type
_entity_poly.pdbx_seq_one_letter_code
_entity_poly.pdbx_strand_id
1 'polypeptide(L)'
;MFKQPVNLVFKPQSESTLNDSSIVVGVENNGEVKAYPIQFIGYHHQVQDQVGGKPVIVTYCTVCHTGRVFEPVVKGKPEKFRLVGMDHFNAMFEDETTKSWWRQVNGEAVTGSLKGEFLPEVESFQISINQLFKLYPNALVMQADNVAFEDDKYDSLAKYERGKSKGELTRTDSLSWKDKSWVVGVELEGKSKAYDWIQLKAQRILHDKVGATAIVIALAADNQSFAVFKVADTARFAIRNDSLLTGTRAYAFSGKSFDNNQPSLPKVKAYQEFWHSWRTFHPETERFE
;
A
#
# COMPACT_ATOMS: atom_id res chain seq x y z
N MET A 1 9.96 17.37 -13.80
CA MET A 1 10.52 17.23 -12.44
C MET A 1 9.35 17.09 -11.48
N PHE A 2 9.34 16.06 -10.63
CA PHE A 2 8.27 15.86 -9.65
C PHE A 2 8.38 16.88 -8.52
N LYS A 3 7.26 17.45 -8.10
CA LYS A 3 7.19 18.47 -7.04
C LYS A 3 6.59 17.85 -5.79
N GLN A 4 7.02 18.27 -4.60
CA GLN A 4 6.33 17.92 -3.37
C GLN A 4 5.03 18.73 -3.25
N PRO A 5 4.01 18.24 -2.50
CA PRO A 5 2.84 19.05 -2.17
C PRO A 5 3.25 20.29 -1.38
N VAL A 6 2.65 21.44 -1.69
CA VAL A 6 2.82 22.70 -0.98
C VAL A 6 1.74 22.86 0.09
N ASN A 7 0.49 22.49 -0.24
CA ASN A 7 -0.61 22.51 0.71
C ASN A 7 -1.27 21.14 0.81
N LEU A 8 -1.25 20.55 2.01
CA LEU A 8 -1.97 19.32 2.28
C LEU A 8 -3.38 19.63 2.79
N VAL A 9 -4.35 19.47 1.90
CA VAL A 9 -5.77 19.60 2.22
C VAL A 9 -6.37 18.20 2.29
N PHE A 10 -7.10 17.93 3.37
CA PHE A 10 -7.81 16.68 3.59
C PHE A 10 -9.31 16.96 3.75
N LYS A 11 -10.14 16.10 3.14
CA LYS A 11 -11.58 16.26 3.14
C LYS A 11 -12.30 14.97 3.51
N PRO A 12 -13.44 15.04 4.23
CA PRO A 12 -14.30 13.89 4.47
C PRO A 12 -15.04 13.47 3.19
N GLN A 13 -15.76 12.35 3.24
CA GLN A 13 -16.54 11.83 2.12
C GLN A 13 -17.47 12.87 1.48
N SER A 14 -18.15 13.67 2.31
CA SER A 14 -19.14 14.66 1.85
C SER A 14 -18.55 15.79 0.99
N GLU A 15 -17.24 15.96 0.99
CA GLU A 15 -16.54 17.01 0.24
C GLU A 15 -15.52 16.45 -0.77
N SER A 16 -15.39 15.12 -0.85
CA SER A 16 -14.48 14.48 -1.79
C SER A 16 -15.08 14.49 -3.19
N THR A 17 -14.28 14.90 -4.18
CA THR A 17 -14.65 14.88 -5.62
C THR A 17 -14.07 13.67 -6.35
N LEU A 18 -13.37 12.79 -5.62
CA LEU A 18 -12.71 11.62 -6.17
C LEU A 18 -13.71 10.53 -6.55
N ASN A 19 -13.34 9.70 -7.54
CA ASN A 19 -14.16 8.58 -7.94
C ASN A 19 -14.16 7.49 -6.86
N ASP A 20 -15.31 6.84 -6.64
CA ASP A 20 -15.47 5.72 -5.71
C ASP A 20 -14.50 4.54 -5.97
N SER A 21 -14.09 4.38 -7.22
CA SER A 21 -13.12 3.37 -7.66
C SER A 21 -11.66 3.80 -7.52
N SER A 22 -11.38 5.08 -7.20
CA SER A 22 -10.02 5.56 -7.00
C SER A 22 -9.34 4.82 -5.86
N ILE A 23 -8.05 4.53 -6.02
CA ILE A 23 -7.29 3.76 -5.03
C ILE A 23 -6.49 4.70 -4.15
N VAL A 24 -6.48 4.40 -2.84
CA VAL A 24 -5.77 5.15 -1.83
C VAL A 24 -4.82 4.24 -1.06
N VAL A 25 -3.70 4.80 -0.63
CA VAL A 25 -2.92 4.27 0.50
C VAL A 25 -3.48 4.91 1.75
N GLY A 26 -3.91 4.12 2.73
CA GLY A 26 -4.49 4.60 3.99
C GLY A 26 -3.58 4.29 5.18
N VAL A 27 -3.61 5.18 6.16
CA VAL A 27 -2.94 5.04 7.46
C VAL A 27 -3.97 5.25 8.54
N GLU A 28 -4.04 4.32 9.49
CA GLU A 28 -4.87 4.39 10.69
C GLU A 28 -3.96 4.48 11.91
N ASN A 29 -4.12 5.52 12.72
CA ASN A 29 -3.38 5.67 13.97
C ASN A 29 -4.20 6.45 15.00
N ASN A 30 -4.29 5.94 16.23
CA ASN A 30 -5.04 6.55 17.34
C ASN A 30 -6.48 6.97 16.99
N GLY A 31 -7.17 6.18 16.15
CA GLY A 31 -8.54 6.44 15.72
C GLY A 31 -8.69 7.49 14.59
N GLU A 32 -7.61 8.16 14.18
CA GLU A 32 -7.60 8.97 12.97
C GLU A 32 -7.21 8.10 11.76
N VAL A 33 -7.94 8.29 10.66
CA VAL A 33 -7.65 7.62 9.38
C VAL A 33 -7.48 8.68 8.31
N LYS A 34 -6.28 8.74 7.73
CA LYS A 34 -6.00 9.56 6.55
C LYS A 34 -5.64 8.68 5.37
N ALA A 35 -6.09 9.08 4.19
CA ALA A 35 -5.87 8.34 2.96
C ALA A 35 -5.33 9.24 1.84
N TYR A 36 -4.44 8.66 1.04
CA TYR A 36 -3.61 9.36 0.06
C TYR A 36 -3.86 8.73 -1.31
N PRO A 37 -4.60 9.39 -2.21
CA PRO A 37 -4.92 8.85 -3.53
C PRO A 37 -3.68 8.60 -4.38
N ILE A 38 -3.61 7.41 -4.99
CA ILE A 38 -2.49 6.99 -5.85
C ILE A 38 -2.32 7.94 -7.03
N GLN A 39 -3.42 8.44 -7.61
CA GLN A 39 -3.36 9.47 -8.66
C GLN A 39 -2.61 10.77 -8.26
N PHE A 40 -2.51 11.08 -6.96
CA PHE A 40 -1.76 12.22 -6.45
C PHE A 40 -0.34 11.82 -6.02
N ILE A 41 -0.23 10.83 -5.14
CA ILE A 41 1.08 10.40 -4.61
C ILE A 41 1.94 9.70 -5.66
N GLY A 42 1.36 9.19 -6.74
CA GLY A 42 2.09 8.69 -7.90
C GLY A 42 2.82 9.78 -8.68
N TYR A 43 2.33 11.03 -8.65
CA TYR A 43 3.05 12.19 -9.19
C TYR A 43 4.05 12.75 -8.17
N HIS A 44 3.62 12.93 -6.91
CA HIS A 44 4.49 13.52 -5.89
C HIS A 44 5.62 12.59 -5.42
N HIS A 45 5.44 11.27 -5.58
CA HIS A 45 6.27 10.17 -5.06
C HIS A 45 6.41 10.10 -3.54
N GLN A 46 6.26 11.21 -2.82
CA GLN A 46 6.28 11.28 -1.37
C GLN A 46 5.36 12.40 -0.85
N VAL A 47 4.76 12.15 0.30
CA VAL A 47 3.98 13.12 1.08
C VAL A 47 4.34 12.93 2.55
N GLN A 48 4.84 13.98 3.21
CA GLN A 48 5.04 13.99 4.65
C GLN A 48 3.81 14.59 5.34
N ASP A 49 3.28 13.90 6.36
CA ASP A 49 2.07 14.28 7.10
C ASP A 49 2.16 13.77 8.55
N GLN A 50 1.12 14.03 9.35
CA GLN A 50 0.92 13.45 10.67
C GLN A 50 -0.47 12.81 10.75
N VAL A 51 -0.54 11.57 11.22
CA VAL A 51 -1.80 10.81 11.41
C VAL A 51 -1.93 10.39 12.87
N GLY A 52 -2.95 10.87 13.57
CA GLY A 52 -3.20 10.57 14.98
C GLY A 52 -2.01 10.91 15.89
N GLY A 53 -1.23 11.94 15.53
CA GLY A 53 0.00 12.34 16.22
C GLY A 53 1.29 11.64 15.75
N LYS A 54 1.21 10.60 14.92
CA LYS A 54 2.39 9.90 14.38
C LYS A 54 2.88 10.57 13.08
N PRO A 55 4.16 11.00 12.99
CA PRO A 55 4.71 11.52 11.75
C PRO A 55 4.85 10.39 10.72
N VAL A 56 4.45 10.66 9.48
CA VAL A 56 4.50 9.69 8.39
C VAL A 56 5.09 10.30 7.13
N ILE A 57 5.78 9.48 6.34
CA ILE A 57 6.10 9.74 4.94
C ILE A 57 5.43 8.66 4.10
N VAL A 58 4.41 9.04 3.35
CA VAL A 58 3.67 8.19 2.44
C VAL A 58 4.32 8.27 1.08
N THR A 59 4.76 7.13 0.56
CA THR A 59 5.55 7.05 -0.67
C THR A 59 4.89 6.15 -1.69
N TYR A 60 5.13 6.44 -2.96
CA TYR A 60 4.62 5.62 -4.04
C TYR A 60 5.58 5.55 -5.23
N CYS A 61 5.98 4.34 -5.62
CA CYS A 61 6.78 4.09 -6.81
C CYS A 61 5.87 3.60 -7.95
N THR A 62 5.65 4.44 -8.97
CA THR A 62 4.80 4.11 -10.13
C THR A 62 5.41 3.07 -11.08
N VAL A 63 6.73 2.88 -11.04
CA VAL A 63 7.43 1.85 -11.84
C VAL A 63 7.45 0.49 -11.12
N CYS A 64 7.17 0.51 -9.81
CA CYS A 64 7.10 -0.67 -8.95
C CYS A 64 5.66 -1.11 -8.70
N HIS A 65 4.69 -0.20 -8.89
CA HIS A 65 3.33 -0.34 -8.40
C HIS A 65 3.25 -0.48 -6.88
N THR A 66 4.07 0.26 -6.14
CA THR A 66 4.26 -0.01 -4.71
C THR A 66 4.03 1.22 -3.85
N GLY A 67 3.09 1.14 -2.91
CA GLY A 67 2.92 2.09 -1.81
C GLY A 67 3.63 1.63 -0.54
N ARG A 68 4.36 2.53 0.12
CA ARG A 68 5.01 2.29 1.43
C ARG A 68 4.89 3.50 2.32
N VAL A 69 4.77 3.27 3.63
CA VAL A 69 4.67 4.33 4.62
C VAL A 69 5.72 4.09 5.71
N PHE A 70 6.47 5.13 6.03
CA PHE A 70 7.49 5.08 7.09
C PHE A 70 7.31 6.25 8.06
N GLU A 71 7.92 6.16 9.23
CA GLU A 71 8.19 7.31 10.07
C GLU A 71 9.39 8.05 9.47
N PRO A 72 9.30 9.36 9.16
CA PRO A 72 10.42 10.14 8.62
C PRO A 72 11.38 10.54 9.74
N VAL A 73 11.97 9.53 10.39
CA VAL A 73 12.83 9.68 11.55
C VAL A 73 14.18 9.04 11.27
N VAL A 74 15.24 9.83 11.33
CA VAL A 74 16.63 9.39 11.16
C VAL A 74 17.38 9.68 12.45
N LYS A 75 18.03 8.65 13.03
CA LYS A 75 18.72 8.74 14.34
C LYS A 75 17.86 9.38 15.45
N GLY A 76 16.57 9.03 15.48
CA GLY A 76 15.62 9.52 16.48
C GLY A 76 15.18 10.98 16.31
N LYS A 77 15.48 11.62 15.17
CA LYS A 77 15.06 13.00 14.87
C LYS A 77 14.18 13.05 13.61
N PRO A 78 13.17 13.94 13.56
CA PRO A 78 12.43 14.20 12.34
C PRO A 78 13.36 14.59 11.20
N GLU A 79 13.06 14.11 10.00
CA GLU A 79 13.93 14.25 8.83
C GLU A 79 13.12 14.65 7.60
N LYS A 80 13.76 15.40 6.70
CA LYS A 80 13.21 15.74 5.38
C LYS A 80 13.89 14.90 4.32
N PHE A 81 13.09 14.52 3.34
CA PHE A 81 13.55 13.72 2.23
C PHE A 81 13.31 14.43 0.90
N ARG A 82 14.19 14.20 -0.06
CA ARG A 82 13.97 14.56 -1.46
C ARG A 82 14.09 13.33 -2.34
N LEU A 83 13.24 13.23 -3.37
CA LEU A 83 13.42 12.24 -4.42
C LEU A 83 14.75 12.52 -5.15
N VAL A 84 15.64 11.53 -5.20
CA VAL A 84 17.00 11.72 -5.76
C VAL A 84 17.25 10.89 -7.01
N GLY A 85 16.48 9.84 -7.24
CA GLY A 85 16.60 9.03 -8.44
C GLY A 85 15.87 7.70 -8.33
N MET A 86 16.37 6.71 -9.06
CA MET A 86 15.92 5.33 -8.97
C MET A 86 17.08 4.35 -9.05
N ASP A 87 16.96 3.22 -8.36
CA ASP A 87 17.85 2.07 -8.44
C ASP A 87 17.00 0.80 -8.64
N HIS A 88 17.36 -0.06 -9.60
CA HIS A 88 16.56 -1.23 -9.98
C HIS A 88 15.06 -0.90 -10.20
N PHE A 89 14.79 0.23 -10.86
CA PHE A 89 13.44 0.78 -11.08
C PHE A 89 12.66 1.16 -9.80
N ASN A 90 13.29 1.13 -8.62
CA ASN A 90 12.71 1.61 -7.37
C ASN A 90 13.13 3.05 -7.05
N ALA A 91 12.17 3.86 -6.58
CA ALA A 91 12.43 5.24 -6.19
C ALA A 91 13.41 5.31 -5.01
N MET A 92 14.32 6.29 -5.06
CA MET A 92 15.30 6.56 -4.02
C MET A 92 15.04 7.94 -3.40
N PHE A 93 15.09 8.01 -2.07
CA PHE A 93 14.99 9.25 -1.32
C PHE A 93 16.31 9.59 -0.64
N GLU A 94 16.73 10.85 -0.66
CA GLU A 94 17.89 11.31 0.10
C GLU A 94 17.43 12.08 1.33
N ASP A 95 17.95 11.74 2.52
CA ASP A 95 17.72 12.51 3.74
C ASP A 95 18.56 13.79 3.77
N GLU A 96 18.01 14.87 4.33
CA GLU A 96 18.67 16.18 4.32
C GLU A 96 19.92 16.22 5.21
N THR A 97 19.89 15.57 6.37
CA THR A 97 20.95 15.68 7.39
C THR A 97 22.23 14.92 7.02
N THR A 98 22.12 13.67 6.60
CA THR A 98 23.26 12.75 6.39
C THR A 98 23.55 12.48 4.92
N LYS A 99 22.63 12.86 4.02
CA LYS A 99 22.72 12.61 2.57
C LYS A 99 22.77 11.11 2.22
N SER A 100 22.29 10.24 3.10
CA SER A 100 22.14 8.82 2.79
C SER A 100 20.95 8.62 1.86
N TRP A 101 21.00 7.61 1.00
CA TRP A 101 19.87 7.31 0.10
C TRP A 101 19.13 6.07 0.54
N TRP A 102 17.82 6.20 0.61
CA TRP A 102 16.88 5.25 1.17
C TRP A 102 15.99 4.69 0.06
N ARG A 103 15.91 3.36 -0.04
CA ARG A 103 15.04 2.65 -0.98
C ARG A 103 13.58 2.79 -0.56
N GLN A 104 12.73 3.16 -1.50
CA GLN A 104 11.30 3.32 -1.24
C GLN A 104 10.60 2.00 -0.88
N VAL A 105 11.01 0.88 -1.48
CA VAL A 105 10.32 -0.41 -1.33
C VAL A 105 10.43 -1.04 0.07
N ASN A 106 11.50 -0.75 0.81
CA ASN A 106 11.77 -1.37 2.11
C ASN A 106 12.28 -0.39 3.17
N GLY A 107 12.55 0.87 2.82
CA GLY A 107 13.06 1.89 3.74
C GLY A 107 14.53 1.72 4.11
N GLU A 108 15.31 0.90 3.39
CA GLU A 108 16.73 0.66 3.65
C GLU A 108 17.60 1.80 3.10
N ALA A 109 18.53 2.33 3.91
CA ALA A 109 19.62 3.16 3.42
C ALA A 109 20.66 2.29 2.69
N VAL A 110 20.92 2.55 1.41
CA VAL A 110 21.80 1.71 0.57
C VAL A 110 23.15 2.35 0.26
N THR A 111 23.25 3.66 0.47
CA THR A 111 24.47 4.46 0.33
C THR A 111 24.48 5.58 1.36
N GLY A 112 25.67 6.16 1.59
CA GLY A 112 25.90 7.16 2.61
C GLY A 112 26.26 6.55 3.96
N SER A 113 26.33 7.41 4.98
CA SER A 113 26.82 7.05 6.31
C SER A 113 25.91 6.07 7.07
N LEU A 114 24.65 5.93 6.64
CA LEU A 114 23.64 5.11 7.30
C LEU A 114 23.36 3.79 6.58
N LYS A 115 24.26 3.38 5.67
CA LYS A 115 24.07 2.16 4.88
C LYS A 115 23.74 0.94 5.77
N GLY A 116 22.63 0.27 5.45
CA GLY A 116 22.09 -0.88 6.19
C GLY A 116 21.10 -0.53 7.30
N GLU A 117 20.89 0.76 7.60
CA GLU A 117 19.80 1.19 8.49
C GLU A 117 18.46 1.19 7.76
N PHE A 118 17.37 1.06 8.51
CA PHE A 118 16.00 1.03 7.98
C PHE A 118 15.15 2.11 8.65
N LEU A 119 14.30 2.77 7.86
CA LEU A 119 13.26 3.63 8.40
C LEU A 119 12.20 2.79 9.12
N PRO A 120 11.63 3.26 10.26
CA PRO A 120 10.55 2.55 10.91
C PRO A 120 9.31 2.50 10.01
N GLU A 121 8.89 1.30 9.61
CA GLU A 121 7.74 1.14 8.72
C GLU A 121 6.41 1.27 9.48
N VAL A 122 5.51 2.06 8.93
CA VAL A 122 4.16 2.29 9.46
C VAL A 122 3.17 1.40 8.72
N GLU A 123 2.30 0.73 9.48
CA GLU A 123 1.24 -0.08 8.89
C GLU A 123 0.34 0.80 8.00
N SER A 124 0.08 0.30 6.80
CA SER A 124 -0.77 0.96 5.81
C SER A 124 -1.58 -0.08 5.07
N PHE A 125 -2.60 0.37 4.36
CA PHE A 125 -3.45 -0.48 3.53
C PHE A 125 -3.72 0.19 2.19
N GLN A 126 -4.00 -0.61 1.16
CA GLN A 126 -4.36 -0.12 -0.16
C GLN A 126 -5.76 -0.62 -0.54
N ILE A 127 -6.71 0.30 -0.63
CA ILE A 127 -8.12 0.01 -0.90
C ILE A 127 -8.73 1.09 -1.80
N SER A 128 -9.93 0.84 -2.33
CA SER A 128 -10.70 1.87 -3.01
C SER A 128 -11.29 2.89 -2.03
N ILE A 129 -11.58 4.10 -2.50
CA ILE A 129 -12.24 5.15 -1.71
C ILE A 129 -13.60 4.70 -1.18
N ASN A 130 -14.39 4.02 -2.00
CA ASN A 130 -15.67 3.46 -1.54
C ASN A 130 -15.47 2.47 -0.40
N GLN A 131 -14.47 1.58 -0.49
CA GLN A 131 -14.17 0.64 0.58
C GLN A 131 -13.65 1.34 1.83
N LEU A 132 -12.83 2.40 1.67
CA LEU A 132 -12.35 3.24 2.76
C LEU A 132 -13.52 3.80 3.56
N PHE A 133 -14.48 4.48 2.93
CA PHE A 133 -15.57 5.11 3.66
C PHE A 133 -16.59 4.12 4.24
N LYS A 134 -16.73 2.92 3.64
CA LYS A 134 -17.48 1.82 4.28
C LYS A 134 -16.84 1.36 5.59
N LEU A 135 -15.51 1.28 5.64
CA LEU A 135 -14.77 0.81 6.81
C LEU A 135 -14.53 1.92 7.84
N TYR A 136 -14.33 3.15 7.36
CA TYR A 136 -13.91 4.31 8.11
C TYR A 136 -14.71 5.55 7.66
N PRO A 137 -15.97 5.70 8.13
CA PRO A 137 -16.85 6.80 7.69
C PRO A 137 -16.29 8.20 7.97
N ASN A 138 -15.43 8.33 8.98
CA ASN A 138 -14.79 9.59 9.38
C ASN A 138 -13.38 9.77 8.77
N ALA A 139 -12.97 8.90 7.84
CA ALA A 139 -11.66 9.04 7.20
C ALA A 139 -11.55 10.37 6.46
N LEU A 140 -10.34 10.90 6.37
CA LEU A 140 -10.04 12.09 5.60
C LEU A 140 -9.17 11.73 4.40
N VAL A 141 -9.51 12.22 3.21
CA VAL A 141 -8.80 11.92 1.97
C VAL A 141 -8.07 13.15 1.48
N MET A 142 -6.78 12.99 1.13
CA MET A 142 -5.96 14.05 0.54
C MET A 142 -6.59 14.53 -0.77
N GLN A 143 -6.64 15.84 -0.95
CA GLN A 143 -7.12 16.49 -2.16
C GLN A 143 -5.97 16.87 -3.10
N ALA A 144 -6.31 17.15 -4.36
CA ALA A 144 -5.38 17.69 -5.34
C ALA A 144 -4.80 19.03 -4.86
N ASP A 145 -3.50 19.22 -4.99
CA ASP A 145 -2.84 20.49 -4.66
C ASP A 145 -2.74 21.41 -5.90
N ASN A 146 -2.75 22.72 -5.68
CA ASN A 146 -2.72 23.76 -6.71
C ASN A 146 -1.50 23.65 -7.65
N VAL A 147 -0.38 23.13 -7.15
CA VAL A 147 0.88 22.93 -7.89
C VAL A 147 0.75 21.97 -9.09
N ALA A 148 -0.30 21.14 -9.14
CA ALA A 148 -0.53 20.19 -10.21
C ALA A 148 -1.63 20.62 -11.21
N PHE A 149 -2.41 21.65 -10.90
CA PHE A 149 -3.45 22.16 -11.80
C PHE A 149 -2.87 22.95 -12.98
N GLU A 150 -1.63 23.44 -12.88
CA GLU A 150 -0.98 24.18 -13.95
C GLU A 150 -0.48 23.27 -15.10
N ASP A 151 -0.45 21.94 -14.93
CA ASP A 151 0.27 21.03 -15.84
C ASP A 151 -0.44 19.70 -16.21
N ASP A 152 -1.71 19.47 -15.83
CA ASP A 152 -2.51 18.24 -16.09
C ASP A 152 -1.74 16.91 -15.81
N LYS A 153 -0.92 16.91 -14.74
CA LYS A 153 0.00 15.79 -14.42
C LYS A 153 -0.64 14.65 -13.67
N TYR A 154 -1.83 14.88 -13.10
CA TYR A 154 -2.55 13.82 -12.43
C TYR A 154 -3.24 12.93 -13.44
N ASP A 155 -3.18 11.62 -13.21
CA ASP A 155 -3.97 10.65 -13.97
C ASP A 155 -5.43 10.72 -13.51
N SER A 156 -6.12 11.79 -13.90
CA SER A 156 -7.52 12.07 -13.57
C SER A 156 -8.48 10.98 -14.02
N LEU A 157 -8.05 10.15 -14.97
CA LEU A 157 -8.79 8.99 -15.45
C LEU A 157 -8.40 7.71 -14.73
N ALA A 158 -7.54 7.75 -13.71
CA ALA A 158 -7.10 6.56 -12.97
C ALA A 158 -6.67 5.42 -13.90
N LYS A 159 -6.03 5.71 -15.04
CA LYS A 159 -5.60 4.70 -16.01
C LYS A 159 -4.57 3.78 -15.39
N TYR A 160 -3.62 4.34 -14.65
CA TYR A 160 -2.53 3.65 -14.00
C TYR A 160 -3.01 2.64 -12.96
N GLU A 161 -3.75 3.10 -11.95
CA GLU A 161 -4.26 2.26 -10.86
C GLU A 161 -5.32 1.24 -11.33
N ARG A 162 -5.89 1.41 -12.54
CA ARG A 162 -6.76 0.42 -13.19
C ARG A 162 -6.03 -0.51 -14.17
N GLY A 163 -4.70 -0.42 -14.25
CA GLY A 163 -3.88 -1.23 -15.15
C GLY A 163 -4.08 -0.94 -16.64
N LYS A 164 -4.59 0.24 -16.97
CA LYS A 164 -4.86 0.75 -18.32
C LYS A 164 -3.78 1.71 -18.83
N SER A 165 -2.78 2.04 -18.02
CA SER A 165 -1.62 2.83 -18.47
C SER A 165 -0.93 2.15 -19.66
N LYS A 166 -0.47 2.96 -20.61
CA LYS A 166 0.26 2.54 -21.80
C LYS A 166 1.74 2.95 -21.78
N GLY A 167 2.17 3.65 -20.74
CA GLY A 167 3.56 4.09 -20.59
C GLY A 167 4.49 2.89 -20.50
N GLU A 168 5.68 3.01 -21.09
CA GLU A 168 6.64 1.90 -21.13
C GLU A 168 6.97 1.40 -19.72
N LEU A 169 7.20 2.31 -18.77
CA LEU A 169 7.54 2.01 -17.38
C LEU A 169 6.34 1.62 -16.52
N THR A 170 5.13 2.03 -16.88
CA THR A 170 3.94 2.00 -15.99
C THR A 170 2.79 1.15 -16.52
N ARG A 171 2.92 0.52 -17.70
CA ARG A 171 1.93 -0.42 -18.23
C ARG A 171 1.77 -1.64 -17.32
N THR A 172 0.62 -2.29 -17.40
CA THR A 172 0.37 -3.58 -16.73
C THR A 172 0.34 -4.71 -17.75
N ASP A 173 0.97 -5.83 -17.43
CA ASP A 173 0.86 -7.04 -18.23
C ASP A 173 -0.43 -7.79 -17.89
N SER A 174 -1.16 -8.24 -18.92
CA SER A 174 -2.49 -8.86 -18.76
C SER A 174 -2.45 -10.34 -18.39
N LEU A 175 -1.28 -10.98 -18.47
CA LEU A 175 -1.07 -12.38 -18.13
C LEU A 175 -0.43 -12.48 -16.73
N SER A 176 -0.59 -13.61 -16.05
CA SER A 176 0.05 -13.86 -14.75
C SER A 176 1.57 -13.97 -14.89
N TRP A 177 2.28 -13.57 -13.83
CA TRP A 177 3.72 -13.77 -13.66
C TRP A 177 4.65 -13.23 -14.77
N LYS A 178 4.19 -12.22 -15.52
CA LYS A 178 5.05 -11.34 -16.34
C LYS A 178 5.63 -10.23 -15.48
N ASP A 179 6.61 -9.53 -16.01
CA ASP A 179 7.36 -8.53 -15.24
C ASP A 179 6.45 -7.47 -14.63
N LYS A 180 5.45 -6.99 -15.38
CA LYS A 180 4.48 -6.00 -14.91
C LYS A 180 3.12 -6.61 -14.60
N SER A 181 3.07 -7.89 -14.24
CA SER A 181 1.89 -8.49 -13.61
C SER A 181 1.77 -7.99 -12.18
N TRP A 182 0.54 -7.76 -11.73
CA TRP A 182 0.29 -7.40 -10.34
C TRP A 182 0.35 -8.65 -9.47
N VAL A 183 1.01 -8.53 -8.33
CA VAL A 183 1.02 -9.51 -7.26
C VAL A 183 0.67 -8.83 -5.95
N VAL A 184 0.11 -9.60 -5.02
CA VAL A 184 0.18 -9.23 -3.59
C VAL A 184 1.42 -9.91 -3.03
N GLY A 185 2.37 -9.12 -2.55
CA GLY A 185 3.54 -9.60 -1.83
C GLY A 185 3.27 -9.60 -0.33
N VAL A 186 3.66 -10.69 0.33
CA VAL A 186 3.59 -10.85 1.79
C VAL A 186 4.98 -11.19 2.29
N GLU A 187 5.46 -10.44 3.29
CA GLU A 187 6.66 -10.76 4.04
C GLU A 187 6.31 -10.97 5.51
N LEU A 188 6.69 -12.13 6.05
CA LEU A 188 6.44 -12.52 7.43
C LEU A 188 7.62 -13.33 7.95
N GLU A 189 8.19 -12.90 9.07
CA GLU A 189 9.21 -13.67 9.80
C GLU A 189 10.42 -14.04 8.92
N GLY A 190 10.85 -13.10 8.05
CA GLY A 190 11.97 -13.29 7.13
C GLY A 190 11.68 -14.23 5.94
N LYS A 191 10.42 -14.62 5.75
CA LYS A 191 9.94 -15.36 4.58
C LYS A 191 9.06 -14.46 3.73
N SER A 192 9.16 -14.60 2.41
CA SER A 192 8.40 -13.81 1.45
C SER A 192 7.66 -14.71 0.47
N LYS A 193 6.42 -14.35 0.15
CA LYS A 193 5.61 -15.07 -0.83
C LYS A 193 4.78 -14.09 -1.66
N ALA A 194 4.63 -14.39 -2.94
CA ALA A 194 3.83 -13.61 -3.87
C ALA A 194 2.57 -14.36 -4.30
N TYR A 195 1.48 -13.62 -4.47
CA TYR A 195 0.17 -14.12 -4.87
C TYR A 195 -0.28 -13.39 -6.13
N ASP A 196 -0.57 -14.14 -7.20
CA ASP A 196 -0.97 -13.58 -8.48
C ASP A 196 -2.32 -12.86 -8.39
N TRP A 197 -2.38 -11.62 -8.90
CA TRP A 197 -3.61 -10.83 -8.84
C TRP A 197 -4.76 -11.41 -9.68
N ILE A 198 -4.45 -12.10 -10.79
CA ILE A 198 -5.48 -12.73 -11.63
C ILE A 198 -6.09 -13.92 -10.88
N GLN A 199 -5.26 -14.77 -10.27
CA GLN A 199 -5.72 -15.85 -9.41
C GLN A 199 -6.55 -15.34 -8.22
N LEU A 200 -6.09 -14.29 -7.54
CA LEU A 200 -6.83 -13.69 -6.43
C LEU A 200 -8.19 -13.11 -6.88
N LYS A 201 -8.29 -12.49 -8.06
CA LYS A 201 -9.58 -12.05 -8.61
C LYS A 201 -10.52 -13.22 -8.90
N ALA A 202 -10.00 -14.33 -9.40
CA ALA A 202 -10.81 -15.50 -9.72
C ALA A 202 -11.34 -16.19 -8.45
N GLN A 203 -10.48 -16.37 -7.44
CA GLN A 203 -10.81 -17.13 -6.23
C GLN A 203 -11.40 -16.27 -5.11
N ARG A 204 -11.14 -14.95 -5.11
CA ARG A 204 -11.62 -13.94 -4.16
C ARG A 204 -11.08 -14.08 -2.74
N ILE A 205 -10.72 -15.29 -2.33
CA ILE A 205 -10.11 -15.60 -1.05
C ILE A 205 -9.10 -16.73 -1.23
N LEU A 206 -7.90 -16.58 -0.69
CA LEU A 206 -6.84 -17.58 -0.70
C LEU A 206 -6.47 -17.93 0.74
N HIS A 207 -6.22 -19.21 1.01
CA HIS A 207 -5.66 -19.71 2.27
C HIS A 207 -4.29 -20.28 1.98
N ASP A 208 -3.29 -19.88 2.75
CA ASP A 208 -1.92 -20.31 2.53
C ASP A 208 -1.08 -20.19 3.80
N LYS A 209 0.18 -20.60 3.73
CA LYS A 209 1.21 -20.34 4.74
C LYS A 209 2.37 -19.57 4.14
N VAL A 210 2.88 -18.61 4.91
CA VAL A 210 4.17 -17.97 4.68
C VAL A 210 5.09 -18.44 5.82
N GLY A 211 6.04 -19.30 5.48
CA GLY A 211 6.78 -20.07 6.48
C GLY A 211 5.83 -20.95 7.31
N ALA A 212 5.82 -20.77 8.63
CA ALA A 212 4.94 -21.50 9.55
C ALA A 212 3.61 -20.78 9.83
N THR A 213 3.47 -19.52 9.42
CA THR A 213 2.30 -18.69 9.74
C THR A 213 1.21 -18.89 8.70
N ALA A 214 0.05 -19.38 9.14
CA ALA A 214 -1.14 -19.47 8.30
C ALA A 214 -1.77 -18.09 8.10
N ILE A 215 -2.12 -17.80 6.86
CA ILE A 215 -2.74 -16.53 6.46
C ILE A 215 -3.99 -16.76 5.60
N VAL A 216 -4.83 -15.74 5.57
CA VAL A 216 -5.90 -15.60 4.58
C VAL A 216 -5.72 -14.29 3.83
N ILE A 217 -5.85 -14.34 2.51
CA ILE A 217 -5.83 -13.16 1.62
C ILE A 217 -7.22 -13.03 1.04
N ALA A 218 -7.85 -11.87 1.20
CA ALA A 218 -9.20 -11.62 0.72
C ALA A 218 -9.23 -10.42 -0.23
N LEU A 219 -10.06 -10.51 -1.27
CA LEU A 219 -10.32 -9.44 -2.22
C LEU A 219 -11.78 -8.97 -2.11
N ALA A 220 -11.99 -7.67 -1.93
CA ALA A 220 -13.30 -7.05 -1.81
C ALA A 220 -14.04 -7.02 -3.16
N ALA A 221 -15.36 -6.84 -3.13
CA ALA A 221 -16.29 -6.90 -4.27
C ALA A 221 -15.94 -5.92 -5.41
N ASP A 222 -15.20 -4.87 -5.09
CA ASP A 222 -14.71 -3.87 -6.04
C ASP A 222 -13.59 -4.37 -6.99
N ASN A 223 -13.05 -5.58 -6.78
CA ASN A 223 -11.91 -6.16 -7.50
C ASN A 223 -10.61 -5.34 -7.39
N GLN A 224 -10.48 -4.51 -6.36
CA GLN A 224 -9.38 -3.57 -6.20
C GLN A 224 -8.83 -3.57 -4.76
N SER A 225 -9.69 -3.68 -3.75
CA SER A 225 -9.28 -3.69 -2.34
C SER A 225 -8.93 -5.09 -1.88
N PHE A 226 -7.77 -5.26 -1.24
CA PHE A 226 -7.34 -6.53 -0.67
C PHE A 226 -6.95 -6.36 0.81
N ALA A 227 -6.98 -7.47 1.56
CA ALA A 227 -6.51 -7.52 2.93
C ALA A 227 -5.91 -8.90 3.24
N VAL A 228 -4.93 -8.93 4.14
CA VAL A 228 -4.24 -10.16 4.56
C VAL A 228 -4.23 -10.24 6.07
N PHE A 229 -4.55 -11.42 6.60
CA PHE A 229 -4.63 -11.65 8.05
C PHE A 229 -3.94 -12.93 8.47
N LYS A 230 -3.33 -12.93 9.66
CA LYS A 230 -2.91 -14.15 10.35
C LYS A 230 -4.15 -14.90 10.84
N VAL A 231 -4.17 -16.21 10.67
CA VAL A 231 -5.27 -17.08 11.07
C VAL A 231 -4.75 -18.35 11.71
N ALA A 232 -5.63 -19.10 12.38
CA ALA A 232 -5.30 -20.46 12.78
C ALA A 232 -5.18 -21.35 11.53
N ASP A 233 -4.24 -22.29 11.52
CA ASP A 233 -3.95 -23.18 10.39
C ASP A 233 -5.19 -23.99 9.92
N THR A 234 -6.03 -24.38 10.87
CA THR A 234 -7.26 -25.13 10.61
C THR A 234 -8.44 -24.24 10.21
N ALA A 235 -8.34 -22.92 10.36
CA ALA A 235 -9.43 -22.01 10.03
C ALA A 235 -9.65 -21.97 8.52
N ARG A 236 -10.92 -21.94 8.12
CA ARG A 236 -11.33 -21.79 6.73
C ARG A 236 -12.31 -20.64 6.66
N PHE A 237 -11.97 -19.68 5.81
CA PHE A 237 -12.76 -18.48 5.63
C PHE A 237 -13.49 -18.50 4.29
N ALA A 238 -14.68 -17.91 4.26
CA ALA A 238 -15.33 -17.46 3.05
C ALA A 238 -15.47 -15.94 3.09
N ILE A 239 -15.57 -15.30 1.92
CA ILE A 239 -15.91 -13.88 1.82
C ILE A 239 -17.33 -13.73 1.26
N ARG A 240 -18.16 -12.91 1.92
CA ARG A 240 -19.52 -12.56 1.45
C ARG A 240 -19.80 -11.11 1.81
N ASN A 241 -20.20 -10.30 0.83
CA ASN A 241 -20.48 -8.87 1.01
C ASN A 241 -19.35 -8.16 1.79
N ASP A 242 -18.10 -8.43 1.38
CA ASP A 242 -16.87 -7.90 2.00
C ASP A 242 -16.69 -8.24 3.49
N SER A 243 -17.43 -9.23 4.01
CA SER A 243 -17.22 -9.79 5.35
C SER A 243 -16.51 -11.13 5.26
N LEU A 244 -15.50 -11.34 6.12
CA LEU A 244 -14.81 -12.62 6.27
C LEU A 244 -15.57 -13.49 7.28
N LEU A 245 -15.94 -14.72 6.89
CA LEU A 245 -16.76 -15.63 7.67
C LEU A 245 -15.99 -16.93 7.96
N THR A 246 -15.96 -17.39 9.20
CA THR A 246 -15.36 -18.69 9.59
C THR A 246 -16.18 -19.35 10.70
N GLY A 247 -16.78 -20.50 10.41
CA GLY A 247 -17.73 -21.14 11.34
C GLY A 247 -18.88 -20.19 11.69
N THR A 248 -19.02 -19.86 12.98
CA THR A 248 -20.02 -18.91 13.49
C THR A 248 -19.50 -17.47 13.62
N ARG A 249 -18.21 -17.23 13.31
CA ARG A 249 -17.58 -15.93 13.46
C ARG A 249 -17.62 -15.15 12.16
N ALA A 250 -17.74 -13.84 12.28
CA ALA A 250 -17.75 -12.91 11.16
C ALA A 250 -16.90 -11.67 11.50
N TYR A 251 -16.18 -11.20 10.50
CA TYR A 251 -15.26 -10.07 10.60
C TYR A 251 -15.54 -9.09 9.46
N ALA A 252 -15.43 -7.80 9.74
CA ALA A 252 -15.38 -6.77 8.71
C ALA A 252 -14.16 -6.97 7.80
N PHE A 253 -14.17 -6.39 6.59
CA PHE A 253 -13.02 -6.45 5.67
C PHE A 253 -11.72 -5.91 6.29
N SER A 254 -11.81 -5.04 7.30
CA SER A 254 -10.65 -4.55 8.07
C SER A 254 -10.06 -5.58 9.04
N GLY A 255 -10.68 -6.76 9.18
CA GLY A 255 -10.34 -7.78 10.18
C GLY A 255 -11.00 -7.57 11.54
N LYS A 256 -11.73 -6.46 11.73
CA LYS A 256 -12.44 -6.18 12.99
C LYS A 256 -13.54 -7.21 13.23
N SER A 257 -13.57 -7.81 14.42
CA SER A 257 -14.63 -8.73 14.81
C SER A 257 -15.98 -8.01 14.92
N PHE A 258 -17.06 -8.66 14.46
CA PHE A 258 -18.44 -8.19 14.73
C PHE A 258 -18.94 -8.60 16.12
N ASP A 259 -18.29 -9.55 16.78
CA ASP A 259 -18.52 -9.88 18.18
C ASP A 259 -17.43 -9.23 19.04
N ASN A 260 -17.82 -8.30 19.92
CA ASN A 260 -16.90 -7.58 20.81
C ASN A 260 -16.20 -8.50 21.83
N ASN A 261 -16.70 -9.73 22.02
CA ASN A 261 -16.05 -10.73 22.86
C ASN A 261 -15.01 -11.59 22.12
N GLN A 262 -14.88 -11.42 20.80
CA GLN A 262 -13.90 -12.12 19.99
C GLN A 262 -12.81 -11.16 19.53
N PRO A 263 -11.54 -11.58 19.55
CA PRO A 263 -10.46 -10.74 19.04
C PRO A 263 -10.60 -10.54 17.53
N SER A 264 -10.25 -9.34 17.07
CA SER A 264 -10.07 -9.04 15.64
C SER A 264 -8.93 -9.87 15.04
N LEU A 265 -8.97 -10.08 13.72
CA LEU A 265 -7.90 -10.78 13.01
C LEU A 265 -6.63 -9.92 12.97
N PRO A 266 -5.46 -10.44 13.37
CA PRO A 266 -4.20 -9.71 13.24
C PRO A 266 -3.89 -9.45 11.76
N LYS A 267 -3.75 -8.18 11.38
CA LYS A 267 -3.35 -7.79 10.01
C LYS A 267 -1.93 -8.25 9.71
N VAL A 268 -1.71 -8.57 8.44
CA VAL A 268 -0.39 -8.87 7.87
C VAL A 268 -0.05 -7.76 6.89
N LYS A 269 1.15 -7.20 7.03
CA LYS A 269 1.69 -6.25 6.05
C LYS A 269 1.78 -6.94 4.69
N ALA A 270 1.11 -6.35 3.71
CA ALA A 270 1.02 -6.90 2.37
C ALA A 270 0.85 -5.76 1.39
N TYR A 271 1.42 -5.94 0.20
CA TYR A 271 1.58 -4.86 -0.75
C TYR A 271 1.24 -5.34 -2.15
N GLN A 272 0.39 -4.60 -2.86
CA GLN A 272 0.25 -4.82 -4.28
C GLN A 272 1.46 -4.21 -4.97
N GLU A 273 2.12 -4.96 -5.86
CA GLU A 273 3.32 -4.54 -6.60
C GLU A 273 3.37 -5.19 -7.98
N PHE A 274 4.24 -4.70 -8.85
CA PHE A 274 4.67 -5.44 -10.04
C PHE A 274 5.60 -6.60 -9.65
N TRP A 275 5.40 -7.75 -10.29
CA TRP A 275 6.18 -8.95 -10.04
C TRP A 275 7.70 -8.74 -10.20
N HIS A 276 8.14 -7.96 -11.19
CA HIS A 276 9.56 -7.64 -11.38
C HIS A 276 10.16 -6.91 -10.18
N SER A 277 9.41 -5.97 -9.60
CA SER A 277 9.83 -5.21 -8.42
C SER A 277 9.93 -6.14 -7.23
N TRP A 278 8.83 -6.87 -6.94
CA TRP A 278 8.76 -7.75 -5.78
C TRP A 278 9.92 -8.76 -5.73
N ARG A 279 10.15 -9.51 -6.82
CA ARG A 279 11.22 -10.53 -6.88
C ARG A 279 12.64 -9.96 -6.88
N THR A 280 12.81 -8.69 -7.25
CA THR A 280 14.12 -8.03 -7.20
C THR A 280 14.53 -7.79 -5.75
N PHE A 281 13.60 -7.40 -4.89
CA PHE A 281 13.85 -7.12 -3.48
C PHE A 281 13.56 -8.31 -2.55
N HIS A 282 12.98 -9.38 -3.09
CA HIS A 282 12.72 -10.65 -2.41
C HIS A 282 13.15 -11.83 -3.31
N PRO A 283 14.46 -12.04 -3.53
CA PRO A 283 14.94 -13.04 -4.49
C PRO A 283 14.54 -14.49 -4.12
N GLU A 284 14.39 -14.76 -2.82
CA GLU A 284 13.96 -16.06 -2.28
C GLU A 284 12.44 -16.20 -2.16
N THR A 285 11.66 -15.30 -2.78
CA THR A 285 10.21 -15.32 -2.64
C THR A 285 9.60 -16.56 -3.28
N GLU A 286 8.75 -17.24 -2.52
CA GLU A 286 7.91 -18.31 -3.05
C GLU A 286 6.79 -17.72 -3.91
N ARG A 287 6.30 -18.49 -4.88
CA ARG A 287 5.05 -18.18 -5.58
C ARG A 287 3.94 -19.06 -5.01
N PHE A 288 2.77 -18.48 -4.83
CA PHE A 288 1.57 -19.27 -4.61
C PHE A 288 1.19 -20.03 -5.89
N GLU A 289 0.88 -21.32 -5.74
CA GLU A 289 0.46 -22.22 -6.82
C GLU A 289 -1.05 -22.45 -6.79
#